data_AF-A0A9D7IZP0-F1
#
_entry.id   AF-A0A9D7IZP0-F1
#
_cell.length_a   1.000
_cell.length_b   1.000
_cell.length_c   1.000
_cell.angle_alpha   90.00
_cell.angle_beta   90.00
_cell.angle_gamma   90.00
#
_symmetry.space_group_name_H-M   'P 1'
#
loop_
_entity.id
_entity.type
_entity.pdbx_description
1 polymer ?
#
loop_
_entity_poly.entity_id
_entity_poly.type
_entity_poly.pdbx_seq_one_letter_code
_entity_poly.pdbx_strand_id
1 'polypeptide(L)'
;MKAPALQSPHLPAKVSSYAYSRRSVFSWRTIIAEGDAELLWKELLRLISRHHMVRTALIGQRQSSSTITLITLQDLTQDLYLLLLQKNRFNHYIDSQMTDEEIEKEIYQIELTNLLIGGLRRRRPENYRMARRISGVLETDPRFRKFKQPRDRKARYRQAAEVIYGLRDWEDGKSLKDNGTCQERITSIPMRRRNRRRTGCTGEAQVIVSNQELVELMVEIFEAIDSPAPLKVLRNLALSKLPVYDPVMNTIDDEFNEQRQGSHFLDSIAFTSESPEVLVLRAEEEKLGRIAANHFLSHLSSLVRDNTARTEKVWRILWHIYFDPTEPSGQEIAELVKMSDASVSDYRRKIEAELNKVKISKAAIMAFSEELDEQLIWRLSLNEYIDRIRRISETQTDIEWMKTEARRPRDVTAIVDLLQIM
;
A
#
# COMPACT_ATOMS: atom_id res chain seq x y z
N MET A 1 51.09 34.92 -31.86
CA MET A 1 50.04 35.93 -31.66
C MET A 1 48.95 35.33 -30.79
N LYS A 2 48.78 35.86 -29.56
CA LYS A 2 47.74 35.47 -28.61
C LYS A 2 46.42 36.13 -29.03
N ALA A 3 45.35 35.34 -29.16
CA ALA A 3 43.98 35.85 -29.21
C ALA A 3 43.33 35.72 -27.82
N PRO A 4 42.44 36.66 -27.42
CA PRO A 4 42.11 36.91 -26.03
C PRO A 4 40.94 36.08 -25.52
N ALA A 5 40.95 35.80 -24.21
CA ALA A 5 39.87 35.15 -23.48
C ALA A 5 38.67 36.11 -23.34
N LEU A 6 37.50 35.66 -23.78
CA LEU A 6 36.22 36.26 -23.43
C LEU A 6 35.84 35.79 -22.03
N GLN A 7 35.98 36.68 -21.05
CA GLN A 7 35.33 36.57 -19.75
C GLN A 7 33.83 36.82 -19.93
N SER A 8 33.02 35.84 -19.54
CA SER A 8 31.58 35.96 -19.34
C SER A 8 31.24 35.63 -17.88
N PRO A 9 30.14 36.20 -17.34
CA PRO A 9 30.10 36.69 -15.97
C PRO A 9 29.88 35.60 -14.93
N HIS A 10 30.50 35.81 -13.76
CA HIS A 10 30.19 35.11 -12.52
C HIS A 10 28.69 35.27 -12.18
N LEU A 11 27.91 34.23 -12.48
CA LEU A 11 26.68 33.95 -11.74
C LEU A 11 27.05 33.04 -10.57
N PRO A 12 26.82 33.41 -9.31
CA PRO A 12 26.95 32.46 -8.22
C PRO A 12 25.90 31.37 -8.44
N ALA A 13 26.37 30.20 -8.85
CA ALA A 13 25.55 29.00 -8.92
C ALA A 13 24.98 28.79 -7.51
N LYS A 14 23.68 29.07 -7.36
CA LYS A 14 22.90 28.70 -6.19
C LYS A 14 23.15 27.23 -5.92
N VAL A 15 23.95 26.97 -4.90
CA VAL A 15 24.08 25.66 -4.28
C VAL A 15 22.68 25.29 -3.83
N SER A 16 22.01 24.44 -4.61
CA SER A 16 20.73 23.89 -4.21
C SER A 16 20.98 22.87 -3.11
N SER A 17 21.13 23.38 -1.89
CA SER A 17 20.99 22.65 -0.65
C SER A 17 19.53 22.21 -0.53
N TYR A 18 19.17 21.11 -1.19
CA TYR A 18 17.88 20.48 -0.94
C TYR A 18 17.89 19.84 0.46
N ALA A 19 17.54 20.69 1.43
CA ALA A 19 16.68 20.42 2.58
C ALA A 19 17.07 19.27 3.53
N TYR A 20 18.17 19.44 4.25
CA TYR A 20 18.32 18.90 5.62
C TYR A 20 17.93 19.97 6.66
N SER A 21 16.74 20.57 6.52
CA SER A 21 16.26 21.51 7.54
C SER A 21 14.75 21.71 7.50
N ARG A 22 14.02 20.73 8.03
CA ARG A 22 12.99 21.07 9.00
C ARG A 22 13.50 20.51 10.32
N ARG A 23 14.23 21.35 11.05
CA ARG A 23 14.64 21.11 12.45
C ARG A 23 13.45 20.52 13.20
N SER A 24 13.71 19.55 14.07
CA SER A 24 12.71 19.19 15.07
C SER A 24 12.23 20.49 15.72
N VAL A 25 10.90 20.64 15.83
CA VAL A 25 10.31 21.84 16.46
C VAL A 25 10.61 21.83 17.96
N PHE A 26 11.05 20.69 18.49
CA PHE A 26 11.25 20.43 19.91
C PHE A 26 12.66 19.87 20.17
N SER A 27 13.21 20.14 21.35
CA SER A 27 14.51 19.59 21.76
C SER A 27 14.32 18.19 22.31
N TRP A 28 14.96 17.18 21.70
CA TRP A 28 14.92 15.78 22.16
C TRP A 28 15.30 15.64 23.62
N ARG A 29 16.34 16.34 24.06
CA ARG A 29 16.77 16.34 25.46
C ARG A 29 15.68 16.86 26.39
N THR A 30 15.03 17.97 26.03
CA THR A 30 13.95 18.56 26.83
C THR A 30 12.76 17.60 26.93
N ILE A 31 12.30 17.05 25.80
CA ILE A 31 11.19 16.08 25.77
C ILE A 31 11.49 14.88 26.68
N ILE A 32 12.70 14.33 26.59
CA ILE A 32 13.10 13.15 27.36
C ILE A 32 13.23 13.49 28.85
N ALA A 33 13.81 14.64 29.19
CA ALA A 33 14.01 15.05 30.58
C ALA A 33 12.69 15.42 31.29
N GLU A 34 11.75 16.04 30.57
CA GLU A 34 10.41 16.38 31.08
C GLU A 34 9.47 15.19 31.13
N GLY A 35 9.80 14.10 30.43
CA GLY A 35 8.98 12.88 30.38
C GLY A 35 7.68 13.06 29.60
N ASP A 36 7.62 14.00 28.65
CA ASP A 36 6.44 14.23 27.82
C ASP A 36 6.27 13.11 26.78
N ALA A 37 5.46 12.12 27.13
CA ALA A 37 5.19 10.96 26.28
C ALA A 37 4.49 11.33 24.97
N GLU A 38 3.67 12.39 24.94
CA GLU A 38 2.90 12.78 23.76
C GLU A 38 3.81 13.44 22.71
N LEU A 39 4.68 14.36 23.14
CA LEU A 39 5.68 14.97 22.26
C LEU A 39 6.72 13.94 21.79
N LEU A 40 7.13 13.03 22.67
CA LEU A 40 8.05 11.96 22.33
C LEU A 40 7.46 11.04 21.25
N TRP A 41 6.19 10.67 21.38
CA TRP A 41 5.47 9.87 20.38
C TRP A 41 5.42 10.58 19.03
N LYS A 42 5.06 11.87 19.01
CA LYS A 42 4.99 12.69 17.78
C LYS A 42 6.34 12.76 17.06
N GLU A 43 7.44 12.94 17.80
CA GLU A 43 8.78 13.00 17.22
C GLU A 43 9.25 11.62 16.69
N LEU A 44 8.95 10.52 17.38
CA LEU A 44 9.23 9.17 16.88
C LEU A 44 8.44 8.86 15.60
N LEU A 45 7.14 9.18 15.58
CA LEU A 45 6.30 9.03 14.39
C LEU A 45 6.82 9.86 13.21
N ARG A 46 7.32 11.08 13.47
CA ARG A 46 7.99 11.92 12.46
C ARG A 46 9.23 11.25 11.89
N LEU A 47 10.08 10.64 12.73
CA LEU A 47 11.27 9.92 12.26
C LEU A 47 10.90 8.72 11.39
N ILE A 48 9.94 7.92 11.84
CA ILE A 48 9.50 6.70 11.15
C ILE A 48 8.90 7.03 9.79
N SER A 49 7.99 8.00 9.73
CA SER A 49 7.34 8.42 8.47
C SER A 49 8.32 8.97 7.42
N ARG A 50 9.46 9.51 7.85
CA ARG A 50 10.53 10.00 6.95
C ARG A 50 11.52 8.91 6.55
N HIS A 51 11.54 7.78 7.26
CA HIS A 51 12.52 6.74 7.03
C HIS A 51 12.35 6.08 5.66
N HIS A 52 13.44 6.01 4.89
CA HIS A 52 13.38 5.57 3.50
C HIS A 52 12.85 4.14 3.34
N MET A 53 13.22 3.20 4.22
CA MET A 53 12.73 1.81 4.15
C MET A 53 11.23 1.72 4.43
N VAL A 54 10.73 2.55 5.36
CA VAL A 54 9.31 2.61 5.70
C VAL A 54 8.53 3.18 4.52
N ARG A 55 9.00 4.28 3.93
CA ARG A 55 8.40 4.87 2.73
C ARG A 55 8.37 3.90 1.54
N THR A 56 9.47 3.19 1.27
CA THR A 56 9.51 2.20 0.19
C THR A 56 8.56 1.04 0.44
N ALA A 57 8.45 0.54 1.69
CA ALA A 57 7.51 -0.51 2.05
C ALA A 57 6.05 -0.04 1.85
N LEU A 58 5.70 1.15 2.34
CA LEU A 58 4.35 1.73 2.20
C LEU A 58 3.95 1.98 0.75
N ILE A 59 4.88 2.44 -0.10
CA ILE A 59 4.62 2.64 -1.54
C ILE A 59 4.41 1.30 -2.25
N GLY A 60 5.22 0.28 -1.93
CA GLY A 60 5.08 -1.06 -2.49
C GLY A 60 3.76 -1.73 -2.12
N GLN A 61 3.28 -1.51 -0.89
CA GLN A 61 1.98 -2.03 -0.43
C GLN A 61 0.79 -1.47 -1.20
N ARG A 62 0.86 -0.20 -1.63
CA ARG A 62 -0.22 0.41 -2.44
C ARG A 62 -0.31 -0.15 -3.85
N GLN A 63 0.71 -0.86 -4.33
CA GLN A 63 0.80 -1.39 -5.69
C GLN A 63 0.57 -2.90 -5.77
N SER A 64 0.57 -3.61 -4.64
CA SER A 64 0.40 -5.07 -4.60
C SER A 64 -0.96 -5.44 -4.00
N SER A 65 -1.81 -6.14 -4.77
CA SER A 65 -3.06 -6.74 -4.29
C SER A 65 -2.85 -7.97 -3.38
N SER A 66 -1.61 -8.27 -3.00
CA SER A 66 -1.25 -9.40 -2.14
C SER A 66 -1.31 -8.99 -0.67
N THR A 67 -2.18 -9.67 0.07
CA THR A 67 -2.53 -9.58 1.49
C THR A 67 -1.34 -9.88 2.44
N ILE A 68 -0.24 -9.12 2.38
CA ILE A 68 0.92 -9.35 3.26
C ILE A 68 1.22 -8.11 4.11
N THR A 69 0.65 -8.14 5.33
CA THR A 69 0.97 -7.39 6.56
C THR A 69 1.22 -5.89 6.39
N LEU A 70 0.18 -5.09 6.66
CA LEU A 70 0.27 -3.64 6.79
C LEU A 70 1.19 -3.30 7.97
N ILE A 71 2.36 -2.77 7.65
CA ILE A 71 3.24 -2.19 8.66
C ILE A 71 2.62 -0.82 8.93
N THR A 72 1.82 -0.69 9.99
CA THR A 72 1.26 0.61 10.33
C THR A 72 2.36 1.50 10.92
N LEU A 73 2.30 2.80 10.64
CA LEU A 73 3.25 3.76 11.21
C LEU A 73 3.12 3.80 12.73
N GLN A 74 1.92 3.56 13.28
CA GLN A 74 1.66 3.53 14.71
C GLN A 74 2.31 2.30 15.37
N ASP A 75 2.16 1.10 14.79
CA ASP A 75 2.79 -0.12 15.34
C ASP A 75 4.32 0.01 15.34
N LEU A 76 4.91 0.53 14.26
CA LEU A 76 6.35 0.81 14.23
C LEU A 76 6.77 1.84 15.29
N THR A 77 5.92 2.84 15.56
CA THR A 77 6.19 3.87 16.57
C THR A 77 6.14 3.26 17.95
N GLN A 78 5.15 2.43 18.22
CA GLN A 78 5.02 1.67 19.46
C GLN A 78 6.21 0.74 19.68
N ASP A 79 6.55 -0.08 18.67
CA ASP A 79 7.67 -1.01 18.73
C ASP A 79 9.01 -0.29 18.96
N LEU A 80 9.23 0.83 18.27
CA LEU A 80 10.44 1.64 18.46
C LEU A 80 10.47 2.25 19.86
N TYR A 81 9.37 2.80 20.34
CA TYR A 81 9.26 3.36 21.69
C TYR A 81 9.56 2.31 22.76
N LEU A 82 8.92 1.14 22.69
CA LEU A 82 9.13 0.04 23.61
C LEU A 82 10.57 -0.48 23.56
N LEU A 83 11.17 -0.56 22.37
CA LEU A 83 12.55 -0.97 22.20
C LEU A 83 13.53 0.01 22.85
N LEU A 84 13.32 1.32 22.65
CA LEU A 84 14.14 2.36 23.28
C LEU A 84 14.00 2.33 24.81
N LEU A 85 12.79 2.10 25.31
CA LEU A 85 12.51 1.98 26.74
C LEU A 85 13.17 0.72 27.34
N GLN A 86 13.00 -0.44 26.73
CA GLN A 86 13.59 -1.71 27.19
C GLN A 86 15.11 -1.68 27.23
N LYS A 87 15.73 -1.01 26.26
CA LYS A 87 17.18 -0.81 26.20
C LYS A 87 17.68 0.32 27.10
N ASN A 88 16.79 0.98 27.85
CA ASN A 88 17.10 2.14 28.67
C ASN A 88 17.79 3.29 27.90
N ARG A 89 17.44 3.46 26.62
CA ARG A 89 18.12 4.40 25.72
C ARG A 89 17.86 5.85 26.08
N PHE A 90 16.65 6.17 26.52
CA PHE A 90 16.29 7.54 26.90
C PHE A 90 17.18 8.07 28.04
N ASN A 91 17.39 7.26 29.09
CA ASN A 91 18.31 7.61 30.17
C ASN A 91 19.75 7.70 29.67
N HIS A 92 20.18 6.75 28.83
CA HIS A 92 21.52 6.78 28.24
C HIS A 92 21.80 8.08 27.45
N TYR A 93 20.82 8.60 26.71
CA TYR A 93 20.96 9.85 25.96
C TYR A 93 21.18 11.06 26.88
N ILE A 94 20.49 11.09 28.03
CA ILE A 94 20.63 12.14 29.05
C ILE A 94 21.97 12.00 29.78
N ASP A 95 22.28 10.80 30.27
CA ASP A 95 23.48 10.50 31.05
C ASP A 95 24.77 10.74 30.24
N SER A 96 24.74 10.39 28.95
CA SER A 96 25.86 10.60 28.02
C SER A 96 25.91 12.01 27.44
N GLN A 97 25.00 12.90 27.86
CA GLN A 97 24.89 14.29 27.44
C GLN A 97 24.82 14.47 25.91
N MET A 98 24.16 13.56 25.19
CA MET A 98 24.08 13.60 23.74
C MET A 98 23.30 14.84 23.27
N THR A 99 23.70 15.40 22.14
CA THR A 99 22.99 16.51 21.50
C THR A 99 21.73 16.00 20.79
N ASP A 100 20.76 16.89 20.54
CA ASP A 100 19.52 16.53 19.84
C ASP A 100 19.78 15.92 18.45
N GLU A 101 20.81 16.40 17.75
CA GLU A 101 21.23 15.84 16.45
C GLU A 101 21.80 14.43 16.58
N GLU A 102 22.57 14.16 17.64
CA GLU A 102 23.13 12.84 17.92
C GLU A 102 22.03 11.84 18.32
N ILE A 103 21.08 12.27 19.15
CA ILE A 103 19.92 11.46 19.55
C ILE A 103 19.08 11.11 18.32
N GLU A 104 18.71 12.11 17.50
CA GLU A 104 17.94 11.88 16.27
C GLU A 104 18.70 10.95 15.32
N LYS A 105 20.01 11.13 15.17
CA LYS A 105 20.84 10.28 14.32
C LYS A 105 20.93 8.85 14.84
N GLU A 106 21.10 8.63 16.14
CA GLU A 106 21.16 7.28 16.72
C GLU A 106 19.80 6.57 16.59
N ILE A 107 18.70 7.24 16.95
CA ILE A 107 17.36 6.66 16.81
C ILE A 107 17.07 6.34 15.34
N TYR A 108 17.31 7.28 14.42
CA TYR A 108 16.97 7.12 13.02
C TYR A 108 17.89 6.13 12.28
N GLN A 109 19.21 6.22 12.45
CA GLN A 109 20.16 5.42 11.68
C GLN A 109 20.44 4.05 12.30
N ILE A 110 20.39 3.93 13.63
CA ILE A 110 20.78 2.71 14.34
C ILE A 110 19.53 1.98 14.82
N GLU A 111 18.74 2.56 15.72
CA GLU A 111 17.68 1.82 16.41
C GLU A 111 16.51 1.48 15.49
N LEU A 112 16.01 2.46 14.71
CA LEU A 112 14.95 2.23 13.74
C LEU A 112 15.40 1.27 12.63
N THR A 113 16.60 1.45 12.09
CA THR A 113 17.16 0.53 11.09
C THR A 113 17.25 -0.90 11.62
N ASN A 114 17.72 -1.08 12.87
CA ASN A 114 17.83 -2.38 13.50
C ASN A 114 16.46 -3.02 13.76
N LEU A 115 15.46 -2.23 14.16
CA LEU A 115 14.09 -2.69 14.32
C LEU A 115 13.55 -3.23 12.98
N LEU A 116 13.68 -2.45 11.91
CA LEU A 116 13.18 -2.79 10.57
C LEU A 116 13.89 -4.02 9.98
N ILE A 117 15.22 -4.07 10.08
CA ILE A 117 16.00 -5.23 9.63
C ILE A 117 15.73 -6.46 10.49
N GLY A 118 15.57 -6.29 11.80
CA GLY A 118 15.20 -7.34 12.74
C GLY A 118 13.84 -7.95 12.40
N GLY A 119 12.85 -7.11 12.10
CA GLY A 119 11.53 -7.53 11.62
C GLY A 119 11.62 -8.32 10.32
N LEU A 120 12.37 -7.83 9.33
CA LEU A 120 12.62 -8.55 8.07
C LEU A 120 13.28 -9.91 8.30
N ARG A 121 14.24 -10.01 9.23
CA ARG A 121 14.92 -11.27 9.57
C ARG A 121 13.97 -12.29 10.22
N ARG A 122 13.01 -11.84 11.04
CA ARG A 122 12.02 -12.71 11.67
C ARG A 122 10.96 -13.17 10.68
N ARG A 123 10.47 -12.27 9.82
CA ARG A 123 9.43 -12.57 8.82
C ARG A 123 9.94 -13.37 7.63
N ARG A 124 11.19 -13.13 7.22
CA ARG A 124 11.81 -13.74 6.04
C ARG A 124 13.19 -14.32 6.35
N PRO A 125 13.29 -15.29 7.28
CA PRO A 125 14.56 -15.80 7.78
C PRO A 125 15.40 -16.49 6.70
N GLU A 126 14.77 -17.24 5.79
CA GLU A 126 15.46 -17.98 4.74
C GLU A 126 15.93 -17.06 3.62
N ASN A 127 15.10 -16.09 3.19
CA ASN A 127 15.54 -15.04 2.25
C ASN A 127 16.72 -14.24 2.81
N TYR A 128 16.66 -13.86 4.09
CA TYR A 128 17.76 -13.15 4.74
C TYR A 128 19.03 -14.01 4.82
N ARG A 129 18.89 -15.29 5.22
CA ARG A 129 19.99 -16.25 5.30
C ARG A 129 20.66 -16.43 3.94
N MET A 130 19.88 -16.63 2.87
CA MET A 130 20.40 -16.81 1.52
C MET A 130 21.08 -15.55 0.98
N ALA A 131 20.48 -14.37 1.17
CA ALA A 131 21.12 -13.10 0.79
C ALA A 131 22.49 -12.90 1.47
N ARG A 132 22.63 -13.29 2.74
CA ARG A 132 23.91 -13.24 3.45
C ARG A 132 24.92 -14.23 2.88
N ARG A 133 24.50 -15.46 2.58
CA ARG A 133 25.36 -16.48 1.98
C ARG A 133 25.85 -16.10 0.59
N ILE A 134 24.98 -15.56 -0.25
CA ILE A 134 25.34 -14.99 -1.57
C ILE A 134 26.43 -13.93 -1.41
N SER A 135 26.27 -13.03 -0.44
CA SER A 135 27.28 -12.00 -0.15
C SER A 135 28.62 -12.61 0.26
N GLY A 136 28.59 -13.60 1.15
CA GLY A 136 29.79 -14.29 1.60
C GLY A 136 30.52 -14.97 0.45
N VAL A 137 29.80 -15.69 -0.42
CA VAL A 137 30.37 -16.34 -1.60
C VAL A 137 31.04 -15.32 -2.55
N LEU A 138 30.39 -14.18 -2.82
CA LEU A 138 30.96 -13.12 -3.65
C LEU A 138 32.21 -12.48 -3.03
N GLU A 139 32.34 -12.51 -1.70
CA GLU A 139 33.50 -11.96 -0.99
C GLU A 139 34.66 -12.93 -0.86
N THR A 140 34.39 -14.23 -0.71
CA THR A 140 35.42 -15.24 -0.40
C THR A 140 35.87 -16.05 -1.61
N ASP A 141 35.01 -16.27 -2.60
CA ASP A 141 35.34 -17.15 -3.73
C ASP A 141 36.25 -16.43 -4.75
N PRO A 142 37.35 -17.08 -5.18
CA PRO A 142 38.34 -16.45 -6.05
C PRO A 142 37.84 -16.13 -7.46
N ARG A 143 36.69 -16.64 -7.91
CA ARG A 143 36.10 -16.36 -9.24
C ARG A 143 35.48 -14.96 -9.32
N PHE A 144 35.22 -14.32 -8.19
CA PHE A 144 34.61 -12.99 -8.13
C PHE A 144 35.63 -11.94 -7.71
N ARG A 145 35.40 -10.69 -8.11
CA ARG A 145 36.18 -9.54 -7.66
C ARG A 145 35.31 -8.30 -7.47
N LYS A 146 35.80 -7.38 -6.64
CA LYS A 146 35.18 -6.07 -6.40
C LYS A 146 35.64 -5.07 -7.44
N PHE A 147 34.69 -4.41 -8.10
CA PHE A 147 34.98 -3.38 -9.09
C PHE A 147 35.06 -2.01 -8.42
N LYS A 148 36.05 -1.20 -8.82
CA LYS A 148 36.19 0.18 -8.35
C LYS A 148 35.29 1.07 -9.20
N GLN A 149 34.31 1.73 -8.58
CA GLN A 149 33.47 2.70 -9.27
C GLN A 149 34.31 3.95 -9.64
N PRO A 150 34.12 4.55 -10.83
CA PRO A 150 34.79 5.80 -11.19
C PRO A 150 34.48 6.89 -10.15
N ARG A 151 35.53 7.65 -9.80
CA ARG A 151 35.70 8.49 -8.59
C ARG A 151 34.81 9.75 -8.51
N ASP A 152 33.53 9.71 -8.87
CA ASP A 152 32.73 10.94 -9.02
C ASP A 152 31.56 11.14 -8.03
N ARG A 153 31.52 10.37 -6.94
CA ARG A 153 30.63 10.69 -5.81
C ARG A 153 31.41 10.62 -4.51
N LYS A 154 31.50 11.76 -3.80
CA LYS A 154 32.20 11.93 -2.52
C LYS A 154 31.97 10.73 -1.62
N ALA A 155 33.05 10.00 -1.34
CA ALA A 155 33.08 8.77 -0.57
C ALA A 155 32.79 9.02 0.92
N ARG A 156 31.55 9.39 1.28
CA ARG A 156 31.20 9.62 2.68
C ARG A 156 30.31 8.59 3.35
N TYR A 157 29.57 7.75 2.64
CA TYR A 157 28.93 6.56 3.22
C TYR A 157 28.70 5.53 2.10
N ARG A 158 29.70 4.68 1.82
CA ARG A 158 29.46 3.52 0.94
C ARG A 158 28.55 2.55 1.71
N GLN A 159 27.28 2.47 1.34
CA GLN A 159 26.44 1.39 1.85
C GLN A 159 27.00 0.07 1.31
N ALA A 160 27.22 -0.92 2.17
CA ALA A 160 27.78 -2.22 1.76
C ALA A 160 26.98 -2.89 0.62
N ALA A 161 25.72 -2.50 0.44
CA ALA A 161 24.83 -2.95 -0.63
C ALA A 161 25.13 -2.36 -2.03
N GLU A 162 25.90 -1.27 -2.10
CA GLU A 162 26.29 -0.59 -3.35
C GLU A 162 27.63 -1.07 -3.90
N VAL A 163 28.30 -2.00 -3.21
CA VAL A 163 29.55 -2.60 -3.69
C VAL A 163 29.28 -3.36 -4.98
N ILE A 164 30.06 -3.07 -6.02
CA ILE A 164 29.92 -3.68 -7.34
C ILE A 164 30.80 -4.92 -7.42
N TYR A 165 30.21 -6.03 -7.84
CA TYR A 165 30.92 -7.28 -8.09
C TYR A 165 30.82 -7.67 -9.56
N GLY A 166 31.79 -8.47 -10.02
CA GLY A 166 31.80 -9.11 -11.32
C GLY A 166 32.74 -10.30 -11.33
N LEU A 167 32.82 -10.99 -12.47
CA LEU A 167 33.79 -12.07 -12.67
C LEU A 167 35.21 -11.52 -12.64
N ARG A 168 36.14 -12.36 -12.15
CA ARG A 168 37.53 -11.98 -11.97
C ARG A 168 38.25 -11.66 -13.28
N ASP A 169 37.91 -12.39 -14.33
CA ASP A 169 38.56 -12.32 -15.64
C ASP A 169 38.07 -11.16 -16.52
N TRP A 170 37.06 -10.42 -16.04
CA TRP A 170 36.55 -9.25 -16.76
C TRP A 170 37.47 -8.05 -16.63
N GLU A 171 37.39 -7.12 -17.58
CA GLU A 171 38.14 -5.87 -17.56
C GLU A 171 37.55 -4.84 -16.60
N ASP A 172 38.38 -3.95 -16.04
CA ASP A 172 37.96 -2.90 -15.08
C ASP A 172 36.98 -1.88 -15.69
N GLY A 173 37.01 -1.70 -17.02
CA GLY A 173 36.18 -0.75 -17.75
C GLY A 173 34.81 -1.27 -18.19
N LYS A 174 34.40 -2.48 -17.78
CA LYS A 174 33.15 -3.09 -18.23
C LYS A 174 31.94 -2.25 -17.81
N SER A 175 31.06 -1.93 -18.77
CA SER A 175 29.92 -1.04 -18.54
C SER A 175 28.87 -1.67 -17.63
N LEU A 176 28.32 -0.85 -16.73
CA LEU A 176 27.18 -1.24 -15.91
C LEU A 176 25.91 -1.14 -16.75
N LYS A 177 25.14 -2.24 -16.80
CA LYS A 177 23.83 -2.29 -17.44
C LYS A 177 22.72 -1.93 -16.44
N ASP A 178 21.57 -1.52 -16.96
CA ASP A 178 20.40 -1.20 -16.14
C ASP A 178 19.81 -2.47 -15.48
N ASN A 179 19.18 -2.28 -14.32
CA ASN A 179 18.58 -3.35 -13.53
C ASN A 179 17.46 -4.08 -14.31
N GLY A 180 16.65 -3.37 -15.10
CA GLY A 180 15.59 -3.99 -15.90
C GLY A 180 16.15 -4.97 -16.93
N THR A 181 17.18 -4.56 -17.65
CA THR A 181 17.88 -5.39 -18.63
C THR A 181 18.55 -6.61 -17.99
N CYS A 182 19.05 -6.48 -16.76
CA CYS A 182 19.64 -7.60 -16.04
C CYS A 182 18.57 -8.65 -15.66
N GLN A 183 17.39 -8.22 -15.23
CA GLN A 183 16.28 -9.11 -14.88
C GLN A 183 15.78 -9.91 -16.09
N GLU A 184 15.66 -9.26 -17.26
CA GLU A 184 15.25 -9.91 -18.50
C GLU A 184 16.26 -10.99 -18.93
N ARG A 185 17.57 -10.67 -18.86
CA ARG A 185 18.64 -11.57 -19.32
C ARG A 185 18.79 -12.84 -18.49
N ILE A 186 18.47 -12.78 -17.19
CA ILE A 186 18.51 -13.98 -16.35
C ILE A 186 17.31 -14.91 -16.57
N THR A 187 16.32 -14.55 -17.39
CA THR A 187 15.14 -15.40 -17.64
C THR A 187 15.52 -16.78 -18.18
N SER A 188 16.59 -16.87 -18.98
CA SER A 188 17.14 -18.12 -19.51
C SER A 188 17.72 -19.05 -18.45
N ILE A 189 18.12 -18.52 -17.29
CA ILE A 189 18.67 -19.32 -16.19
C ILE A 189 17.51 -20.07 -15.52
N PRO A 190 17.54 -21.42 -15.47
CA PRO A 190 16.50 -22.18 -14.83
C PRO A 190 16.50 -21.98 -13.31
N MET A 191 15.32 -22.07 -12.70
CA MET A 191 15.18 -22.13 -11.25
C MET A 191 15.94 -23.34 -10.71
N ARG A 192 16.81 -23.15 -9.72
CA ARG A 192 17.58 -24.26 -9.14
C ARG A 192 16.64 -25.27 -8.49
N ARG A 193 16.79 -26.55 -8.84
CA ARG A 193 15.95 -27.64 -8.32
C ARG A 193 16.59 -28.31 -7.11
N ARG A 194 15.76 -28.69 -6.13
CA ARG A 194 16.20 -29.39 -4.91
C ARG A 194 16.88 -30.71 -5.22
N ASN A 195 18.04 -30.96 -4.62
CA ASN A 195 18.62 -32.29 -4.56
C ASN A 195 17.86 -33.14 -3.53
N ARG A 196 16.83 -33.87 -3.98
CA ARG A 196 15.96 -34.71 -3.13
C ARG A 196 16.67 -35.96 -2.57
N ARG A 197 17.91 -36.26 -3.00
CA ARG A 197 18.61 -37.51 -2.66
C ARG A 197 19.45 -37.45 -1.38
N ARG A 198 19.73 -36.26 -0.84
CA ARG A 198 20.68 -36.09 0.30
C ARG A 198 20.05 -35.94 1.68
N THR A 199 18.73 -35.79 1.79
CA THR A 199 18.06 -35.68 3.09
C THR A 199 16.82 -36.56 3.12
N GLY A 200 16.83 -37.57 3.99
CA GLY A 200 15.70 -38.45 4.27
C GLY A 200 14.55 -37.74 5.00
N CYS A 201 14.16 -36.55 4.56
CA CYS A 201 13.07 -35.77 5.13
C CYS A 201 12.02 -35.49 4.04
N THR A 202 10.84 -36.06 4.22
CA THR A 202 9.65 -35.96 3.36
C THR A 202 8.91 -34.63 3.48
N GLY A 203 9.58 -33.55 3.89
CA GLY A 203 8.98 -32.20 3.98
C GLY A 203 9.35 -31.32 2.79
N GLU A 204 8.38 -30.57 2.25
CA GLU A 204 8.57 -29.62 1.13
C GLU A 204 9.34 -28.34 1.51
N ALA A 205 9.49 -28.06 2.81
CA ALA A 205 9.76 -26.70 3.30
C ALA A 205 11.24 -26.28 3.47
N GLN A 206 12.24 -27.16 3.31
CA GLN A 206 13.65 -26.79 3.55
C GLN A 206 14.57 -27.06 2.35
N VAL A 207 15.07 -25.99 1.73
CA VAL A 207 16.01 -26.05 0.61
C VAL A 207 17.44 -25.93 1.14
N ILE A 208 18.19 -27.03 1.08
CA ILE A 208 19.62 -27.04 1.36
C ILE A 208 20.34 -26.72 0.05
N VAL A 209 20.70 -25.45 -0.14
CA VAL A 209 21.61 -25.00 -1.22
C VAL A 209 23.03 -25.02 -0.66
N SER A 210 23.99 -25.64 -1.34
CA SER A 210 25.42 -25.61 -0.96
C SER A 210 26.10 -24.30 -1.37
N ASN A 211 27.27 -23.98 -0.80
CA ASN A 211 28.02 -22.80 -1.24
C ASN A 211 28.53 -22.95 -2.67
N GLN A 212 28.87 -24.17 -3.09
CA GLN A 212 29.31 -24.45 -4.46
C GLN A 212 28.19 -24.18 -5.48
N GLU A 213 26.96 -24.62 -5.21
CA GLU A 213 25.80 -24.33 -6.07
C GLU A 213 25.50 -22.81 -6.13
N LEU A 214 25.75 -22.06 -5.05
CA LEU A 214 25.65 -20.61 -5.07
C LEU A 214 26.73 -19.97 -5.94
N VAL A 215 27.97 -20.45 -5.87
CA VAL A 215 29.06 -19.98 -6.75
C VAL A 215 28.68 -20.18 -8.21
N GLU A 216 28.22 -21.39 -8.56
CA GLU A 216 27.80 -21.72 -9.93
C GLU A 216 26.64 -20.85 -10.41
N LEU A 217 25.62 -20.66 -9.56
CA LEU A 217 24.51 -19.78 -9.88
C LEU A 217 24.97 -18.34 -10.10
N MET A 218 25.88 -17.82 -9.26
CA MET A 218 26.40 -16.48 -9.43
C MET A 218 27.22 -16.33 -10.72
N VAL A 219 28.00 -17.34 -11.10
CA VAL A 219 28.71 -17.37 -12.39
C VAL A 219 27.73 -17.32 -13.55
N GLU A 220 26.71 -18.18 -13.57
CA GLU A 220 25.66 -18.18 -14.60
C GLU A 220 24.94 -16.83 -14.69
N ILE A 221 24.62 -16.22 -13.55
CA ILE A 221 24.01 -14.88 -13.51
C ILE A 221 24.93 -13.85 -14.14
N PHE A 222 26.23 -13.85 -13.82
CA PHE A 222 27.18 -12.92 -14.42
C PHE A 222 27.36 -13.15 -15.91
N GLU A 223 27.44 -14.41 -16.36
CA GLU A 223 27.54 -14.76 -17.78
C GLU A 223 26.29 -14.31 -18.55
N ALA A 224 25.09 -14.47 -17.98
CA ALA A 224 23.85 -14.05 -18.62
C ALA A 224 23.69 -12.53 -18.70
N ILE A 225 23.94 -11.80 -17.61
CA ILE A 225 23.82 -10.33 -17.63
C ILE A 225 24.98 -9.68 -18.38
N ASP A 226 26.15 -10.34 -18.39
CA ASP A 226 27.38 -9.87 -19.03
C ASP A 226 27.73 -8.43 -18.58
N SER A 227 27.64 -8.16 -17.27
CA SER A 227 27.88 -6.83 -16.71
C SER A 227 28.16 -6.92 -15.21
N PRO A 228 29.07 -6.10 -14.67
CA PRO A 228 29.23 -5.98 -13.22
C PRO A 228 27.97 -5.34 -12.61
N ALA A 229 27.58 -5.78 -11.43
CA ALA A 229 26.33 -5.33 -10.80
C ALA A 229 26.50 -5.04 -9.30
N PRO A 230 25.71 -4.11 -8.74
CA PRO A 230 25.68 -3.86 -7.31
C PRO A 230 25.22 -5.09 -6.52
N LEU A 231 25.76 -5.28 -5.32
CA LEU A 231 25.45 -6.40 -4.44
C LEU A 231 23.93 -6.54 -4.17
N LYS A 232 23.20 -5.43 -4.03
CA LYS A 232 21.74 -5.44 -3.90
C LYS A 232 21.04 -6.12 -5.08
N VAL A 233 21.49 -5.82 -6.29
CA VAL A 233 20.91 -6.36 -7.54
C VAL A 233 21.23 -7.85 -7.65
N LEU A 234 22.48 -8.23 -7.41
CA LEU A 234 22.92 -9.62 -7.44
C LEU A 234 22.17 -10.51 -6.44
N ARG A 235 21.92 -10.02 -5.22
CA ARG A 235 21.10 -10.72 -4.23
C ARG A 235 19.67 -10.95 -4.76
N ASN A 236 19.06 -9.93 -5.35
CA ASN A 236 17.71 -10.04 -5.90
C ASN A 236 17.63 -11.02 -7.09
N LEU A 237 18.57 -10.93 -8.03
CA LEU A 237 18.66 -11.84 -9.17
C LEU A 237 18.83 -13.29 -8.71
N ALA A 238 19.75 -13.54 -7.78
CA ALA A 238 19.98 -14.88 -7.25
C ALA A 238 18.77 -15.44 -6.47
N LEU A 239 18.15 -14.64 -5.60
CA LEU A 239 16.92 -15.06 -4.89
C LEU A 239 15.79 -15.40 -5.86
N SER A 240 15.68 -14.72 -7.01
CA SER A 240 14.67 -15.06 -8.04
C SER A 240 14.90 -16.42 -8.72
N LYS A 241 16.10 -17.00 -8.58
CA LYS A 241 16.50 -18.30 -9.16
C LYS A 241 16.69 -19.39 -8.11
N LEU A 242 16.32 -19.11 -6.87
CA LEU A 242 16.36 -20.06 -5.76
C LEU A 242 14.94 -20.32 -5.25
N PRO A 243 14.58 -21.57 -4.95
CA PRO A 243 13.30 -21.92 -4.34
C PRO A 243 13.32 -21.60 -2.83
N VAL A 244 13.51 -20.33 -2.48
CA VAL A 244 13.51 -19.89 -1.08
C VAL A 244 12.06 -19.72 -0.62
N TYR A 245 11.68 -20.48 0.41
CA TYR A 245 10.36 -20.41 1.02
C TYR A 245 10.50 -19.89 2.46
N ASP A 246 9.78 -18.82 2.77
CA ASP A 246 9.58 -18.36 4.14
C ASP A 246 8.12 -18.67 4.51
N PRO A 247 7.85 -19.56 5.48
CA PRO A 247 6.48 -19.83 5.91
C PRO A 247 5.88 -18.56 6.50
N VAL A 248 4.74 -18.12 5.96
CA VAL A 248 3.92 -17.09 6.59
C VAL A 248 3.12 -17.81 7.67
N MET A 249 3.46 -17.57 8.93
CA MET A 249 2.61 -17.99 10.04
C MET A 249 1.39 -17.08 10.04
N ASN A 250 0.30 -17.55 9.46
CA ASN A 250 -1.00 -16.92 9.67
C ASN A 250 -1.36 -17.13 11.14
N THR A 251 -2.06 -16.17 11.74
CA THR A 251 -2.57 -16.37 13.11
C THR A 251 -3.64 -17.45 13.06
N ILE A 252 -3.75 -18.28 14.10
CA ILE A 252 -4.74 -19.39 14.14
C ILE A 252 -6.18 -18.86 13.97
N ASP A 253 -6.41 -17.59 14.29
CA ASP A 253 -7.69 -16.91 14.11
C ASP A 253 -8.01 -16.57 12.63
N ASP A 254 -7.02 -16.55 11.74
CA ASP A 254 -7.23 -16.31 10.29
C ASP A 254 -7.84 -17.51 9.57
N GLU A 255 -7.70 -18.73 10.10
CA GLU A 255 -8.25 -19.96 9.47
C GLU A 255 -9.77 -20.09 9.62
N PHE A 256 -10.40 -19.36 10.55
CA PHE A 256 -11.85 -19.42 10.78
C PHE A 256 -12.67 -18.45 9.92
N ASN A 257 -12.04 -17.58 9.13
CA ASN A 257 -12.73 -16.58 8.32
C ASN A 257 -12.38 -16.68 6.82
N GLU A 258 -12.68 -17.83 6.20
CA GLU A 258 -12.67 -17.97 4.74
C GLU A 258 -13.82 -17.21 4.02
N GLN A 259 -14.69 -16.52 4.76
CA GLN A 259 -15.67 -15.61 4.20
C GLN A 259 -15.59 -14.21 4.81
N ARG A 260 -15.23 -13.25 3.94
CA ARG A 260 -15.43 -11.79 4.04
C ARG A 260 -14.31 -10.99 4.70
N GLN A 261 -13.71 -10.08 3.92
CA GLN A 261 -13.49 -8.65 4.21
C GLN A 261 -12.92 -8.23 5.60
N GLY A 262 -12.39 -9.15 6.41
CA GLY A 262 -12.02 -8.92 7.80
C GLY A 262 -10.68 -8.24 8.03
N SER A 263 -9.79 -8.20 7.04
CA SER A 263 -8.49 -7.51 7.18
C SER A 263 -8.68 -6.01 7.39
N HIS A 264 -9.70 -5.40 6.78
CA HIS A 264 -9.95 -3.97 6.91
C HIS A 264 -10.40 -3.54 8.32
N PHE A 265 -10.87 -4.45 9.18
CA PHE A 265 -11.39 -4.10 10.50
C PHE A 265 -10.27 -3.83 11.50
N LEU A 266 -9.26 -4.71 11.58
CA LEU A 266 -8.07 -4.50 12.43
C LEU A 266 -7.23 -3.30 11.93
N ASP A 267 -7.17 -3.10 10.62
CA ASP A 267 -6.51 -1.94 10.04
C ASP A 267 -7.24 -0.63 10.38
N SER A 268 -8.58 -0.60 10.40
CA SER A 268 -9.35 0.61 10.72
C SER A 268 -9.22 1.02 12.20
N ILE A 269 -9.04 0.05 13.11
CA ILE A 269 -8.83 0.31 14.55
C ILE A 269 -7.50 1.03 14.83
N ALA A 270 -6.47 0.79 14.02
CA ALA A 270 -5.15 1.40 14.22
C ALA A 270 -5.01 2.83 13.64
N PHE A 271 -5.97 3.29 12.83
CA PHE A 271 -5.86 4.54 12.07
C PHE A 271 -6.76 5.69 12.51
N THR A 272 -7.65 5.50 13.48
CA THR A 272 -8.47 6.60 14.01
C THR A 272 -8.08 6.92 15.46
N SER A 273 -7.98 8.20 15.81
CA SER A 273 -7.82 8.67 17.19
C SER A 273 -9.10 8.47 18.03
N GLU A 274 -10.00 7.61 17.57
CA GLU A 274 -11.33 7.40 18.10
C GLU A 274 -11.32 6.11 18.92
N SER A 275 -12.12 6.07 19.99
CA SER A 275 -12.13 4.90 20.87
C SER A 275 -12.63 3.66 20.10
N PRO A 276 -12.14 2.45 20.45
CA PRO A 276 -12.60 1.20 19.83
C PRO A 276 -14.13 1.02 19.87
N GLU A 277 -14.78 1.51 20.94
CA GLU A 277 -16.24 1.52 21.09
C GLU A 277 -16.92 2.35 19.99
N VAL A 278 -16.40 3.54 19.67
CA VAL A 278 -16.96 4.42 18.62
C VAL A 278 -16.82 3.77 17.23
N LEU A 279 -15.74 3.04 16.99
CA LEU A 279 -15.55 2.32 15.71
C LEU A 279 -16.51 1.14 15.57
N VAL A 280 -16.73 0.39 16.65
CA VAL A 280 -17.69 -0.71 16.67
C VAL A 280 -19.10 -0.19 16.46
N LEU A 281 -19.47 0.89 17.15
CA LEU A 281 -20.77 1.54 16.98
C LEU A 281 -20.96 2.03 15.54
N ARG A 282 -19.95 2.66 14.93
CA ARG A 282 -20.02 3.09 13.53
C ARG A 282 -20.18 1.91 12.57
N ALA A 283 -19.44 0.82 12.78
CA ALA A 283 -19.54 -0.37 11.94
C ALA A 283 -20.91 -1.05 12.09
N GLU A 284 -21.47 -1.06 13.30
CA GLU A 284 -22.81 -1.54 13.57
C GLU A 284 -23.87 -0.65 12.89
N GLU A 285 -23.73 0.68 12.98
CA GLU A 285 -24.60 1.63 12.27
C GLU A 285 -24.52 1.47 10.75
N GLU A 286 -23.32 1.31 10.18
CA GLU A 286 -23.15 1.04 8.75
C GLU A 286 -23.88 -0.25 8.35
N LYS A 287 -23.70 -1.32 9.13
CA LYS A 287 -24.37 -2.60 8.91
C LYS A 287 -25.89 -2.46 8.99
N LEU A 288 -26.40 -1.69 9.95
CA LEU A 288 -27.83 -1.40 10.08
C LEU A 288 -28.36 -0.62 8.87
N GLY A 289 -27.60 0.35 8.35
CA GLY A 289 -27.92 1.06 7.12
C GLY A 289 -28.05 0.11 5.92
N ARG A 290 -27.09 -0.80 5.74
CA ARG A 290 -27.11 -1.81 4.67
C ARG A 290 -28.29 -2.79 4.80
N ILE A 291 -28.60 -3.24 6.02
CA ILE A 291 -29.75 -4.12 6.28
C ILE A 291 -31.06 -3.39 5.97
N ALA A 292 -31.17 -2.12 6.35
CA ALA A 292 -32.35 -1.30 6.09
C ALA A 292 -32.58 -1.09 4.58
N ALA A 293 -31.53 -0.90 3.78
CA ALA A 293 -31.62 -0.80 2.32
C ALA A 293 -32.20 -2.07 1.69
N ASN A 294 -31.72 -3.23 2.14
CA ASN A 294 -32.25 -4.53 1.70
C ASN A 294 -33.72 -4.71 2.08
N HIS A 295 -34.09 -4.36 3.32
CA HIS A 295 -35.48 -4.44 3.78
C HIS A 295 -36.40 -3.47 3.01
N PHE A 296 -35.91 -2.27 2.68
CA PHE A 296 -36.63 -1.31 1.85
C PHE A 296 -36.90 -1.84 0.44
N LEU A 297 -35.91 -2.42 -0.23
CA LEU A 297 -36.10 -3.03 -1.55
C LEU A 297 -37.08 -4.22 -1.52
N SER A 298 -37.02 -5.04 -0.47
CA SER A 298 -38.00 -6.12 -0.25
C SER A 298 -39.41 -5.56 -0.04
N HIS A 299 -39.55 -4.45 0.69
CA HIS A 299 -40.84 -3.80 0.90
C HIS A 299 -41.41 -3.22 -0.40
N LEU A 300 -40.58 -2.56 -1.23
CA LEU A 300 -40.97 -2.09 -2.56
C LEU A 300 -41.45 -3.24 -3.47
N SER A 301 -40.84 -4.42 -3.36
CA SER A 301 -41.26 -5.61 -4.11
C SER A 301 -42.66 -6.07 -3.67
N SER A 302 -42.90 -6.08 -2.35
CA SER A 302 -44.19 -6.46 -1.77
C SER A 302 -45.33 -5.50 -2.15
N LEU A 303 -45.04 -4.20 -2.32
CA LEU A 303 -46.01 -3.20 -2.80
C LEU A 303 -46.58 -3.54 -4.18
N VAL A 304 -45.81 -4.27 -4.99
CA VAL A 304 -46.23 -4.73 -6.32
C VAL A 304 -46.59 -6.22 -6.33
N ARG A 305 -46.89 -6.77 -5.14
CA ARG A 305 -47.26 -8.18 -4.92
C ARG A 305 -46.23 -9.15 -5.51
N ASP A 306 -44.95 -8.81 -5.39
CA ASP A 306 -43.80 -9.61 -5.84
C ASP A 306 -43.86 -9.97 -7.33
N ASN A 307 -44.54 -9.16 -8.14
CA ASN A 307 -44.53 -9.31 -9.59
C ASN A 307 -43.15 -8.89 -10.11
N THR A 308 -42.35 -9.85 -10.58
CA THR A 308 -40.96 -9.65 -11.00
C THR A 308 -40.81 -8.54 -12.04
N ALA A 309 -41.65 -8.54 -13.09
CA ALA A 309 -41.59 -7.56 -14.16
C ALA A 309 -41.96 -6.14 -13.72
N ARG A 310 -42.90 -5.99 -12.77
CA ARG A 310 -43.25 -4.68 -12.24
C ARG A 310 -42.28 -4.20 -11.15
N THR A 311 -41.76 -5.13 -10.36
CA THR A 311 -40.73 -4.88 -9.35
C THR A 311 -39.47 -4.33 -10.01
N GLU A 312 -39.04 -4.94 -11.12
CA GLU A 312 -37.92 -4.45 -11.92
C GLU A 312 -38.17 -3.02 -12.41
N LYS A 313 -39.39 -2.71 -12.89
CA LYS A 313 -39.74 -1.34 -13.33
C LYS A 313 -39.70 -0.34 -12.19
N VAL A 314 -40.19 -0.70 -11.00
CA VAL A 314 -40.11 0.16 -9.80
C VAL A 314 -38.66 0.41 -9.40
N TRP A 315 -37.81 -0.62 -9.44
CA TRP A 315 -36.37 -0.47 -9.18
C TRP A 315 -35.67 0.40 -10.23
N ARG A 316 -36.03 0.29 -11.52
CA ARG A 316 -35.50 1.18 -12.57
C ARG A 316 -35.92 2.63 -12.34
N ILE A 317 -37.18 2.87 -11.98
CA ILE A 317 -37.66 4.22 -11.62
C ILE A 317 -36.87 4.77 -10.42
N LEU A 318 -36.70 3.97 -9.36
CA LEU A 318 -35.91 4.34 -8.18
C LEU A 318 -34.47 4.71 -8.55
N TRP A 319 -33.82 3.90 -9.39
CA TRP A 319 -32.46 4.17 -9.84
C TRP A 319 -32.36 5.46 -10.67
N HIS A 320 -33.27 5.65 -11.64
CA HIS A 320 -33.29 6.86 -12.47
C HIS A 320 -33.58 8.15 -11.70
N ILE A 321 -34.29 8.07 -10.57
CA ILE A 321 -34.60 9.26 -9.75
C ILE A 321 -33.44 9.68 -8.87
N TYR A 322 -32.70 8.73 -8.28
CA TYR A 322 -31.72 9.04 -7.22
C TYR A 322 -30.26 8.73 -7.55
N PHE A 323 -30.00 7.90 -8.56
CA PHE A 323 -28.66 7.36 -8.82
C PHE A 323 -28.20 7.52 -10.27
N ASP A 324 -29.09 7.92 -11.20
CA ASP A 324 -28.72 8.14 -12.60
C ASP A 324 -28.00 9.48 -12.79
N PRO A 325 -26.75 9.48 -13.27
CA PRO A 325 -25.95 10.69 -13.46
C PRO A 325 -26.48 11.60 -14.59
N THR A 326 -27.40 11.11 -15.43
CA THR A 326 -28.00 11.91 -16.51
C THR A 326 -29.22 12.71 -16.06
N GLU A 327 -29.68 12.50 -14.82
CA GLU A 327 -30.84 13.18 -14.21
C GLU A 327 -32.04 13.29 -15.18
N PRO A 328 -32.52 12.15 -15.73
CA PRO A 328 -33.58 12.16 -16.73
C PRO A 328 -34.87 12.76 -16.16
N SER A 329 -35.55 13.57 -16.96
CA SER A 329 -36.86 14.10 -16.62
C SER A 329 -37.90 12.98 -16.49
N GLY A 330 -38.99 13.23 -15.76
CA GLY A 330 -40.03 12.21 -15.54
C GLY A 330 -40.61 11.60 -16.83
N GLN A 331 -40.67 12.39 -17.90
CA GLN A 331 -41.09 11.94 -19.23
C GLN A 331 -40.04 11.01 -19.87
N GLU A 332 -38.76 11.34 -19.76
CA GLU A 332 -37.66 10.51 -20.25
C GLU A 332 -37.58 9.18 -19.47
N ILE A 333 -37.79 9.21 -18.14
CA ILE A 333 -37.89 7.99 -17.32
C ILE A 333 -39.06 7.11 -17.80
N ALA A 334 -40.21 7.71 -18.13
CA ALA A 334 -41.37 6.97 -18.64
C ALA A 334 -41.07 6.25 -19.95
N GLU A 335 -40.34 6.90 -20.86
CA GLU A 335 -39.86 6.30 -22.10
C GLU A 335 -38.84 5.17 -21.86
N LEU A 336 -37.85 5.40 -21.00
CA LEU A 336 -36.79 4.44 -20.67
C LEU A 336 -37.34 3.16 -20.01
N VAL A 337 -38.30 3.30 -19.10
CA VAL A 337 -38.91 2.18 -18.36
C VAL A 337 -40.11 1.57 -19.12
N LYS A 338 -40.49 2.16 -20.27
CA LYS A 338 -41.65 1.77 -21.08
C LYS A 338 -42.93 1.74 -20.24
N MET A 339 -43.25 2.90 -19.66
CA MET A 339 -44.43 3.15 -18.82
C MET A 339 -45.05 4.49 -19.18
N SER A 340 -46.28 4.75 -18.70
CA SER A 340 -46.85 6.09 -18.81
C SER A 340 -46.28 7.02 -17.73
N ASP A 341 -46.13 8.30 -18.05
CA ASP A 341 -45.69 9.35 -17.12
C ASP A 341 -46.53 9.39 -15.82
N ALA A 342 -47.85 9.22 -15.96
CA ALA A 342 -48.75 9.10 -14.80
C ALA A 342 -48.42 7.91 -13.89
N SER A 343 -47.96 6.79 -14.46
CA SER A 343 -47.55 5.62 -13.66
C SER A 343 -46.20 5.85 -12.98
N VAL A 344 -45.24 6.49 -13.67
CA VAL A 344 -43.94 6.86 -13.08
C VAL A 344 -44.13 7.80 -11.91
N SER A 345 -44.99 8.81 -12.06
CA SER A 345 -45.34 9.76 -11.00
C SER A 345 -46.01 9.08 -9.80
N ASP A 346 -46.90 8.11 -10.02
CA ASP A 346 -47.53 7.33 -8.94
C ASP A 346 -46.51 6.47 -8.18
N TYR A 347 -45.60 5.79 -8.90
CA TYR A 347 -44.55 5.01 -8.27
C TYR A 347 -43.53 5.87 -7.53
N ARG A 348 -43.17 7.05 -8.06
CA ARG A 348 -42.32 8.02 -7.37
C ARG A 348 -42.92 8.41 -6.02
N ARG A 349 -44.20 8.79 -5.97
CA ARG A 349 -44.87 9.12 -4.69
C ARG A 349 -44.88 7.96 -3.70
N LYS A 350 -45.06 6.73 -4.18
CA LYS A 350 -45.02 5.53 -3.33
C LYS A 350 -43.61 5.27 -2.80
N ILE A 351 -42.59 5.43 -3.63
CA ILE A 351 -41.18 5.32 -3.23
C ILE A 351 -40.85 6.36 -2.16
N GLU A 352 -41.20 7.64 -2.37
CA GLU A 352 -40.99 8.71 -1.40
C GLU A 352 -41.74 8.44 -0.08
N ALA A 353 -42.98 7.95 -0.15
CA ALA A 353 -43.75 7.59 1.03
C ALA A 353 -43.14 6.42 1.83
N GLU A 354 -42.50 5.46 1.16
CA GLU A 354 -41.78 4.38 1.83
C GLU A 354 -40.43 4.83 2.37
N LEU A 355 -39.69 5.68 1.65
CA LEU A 355 -38.44 6.28 2.14
C LEU A 355 -38.67 7.06 3.43
N ASN A 356 -39.77 7.83 3.51
CA ASN A 356 -40.13 8.55 4.73
C ASN A 356 -40.44 7.66 5.94
N LYS A 357 -40.69 6.37 5.75
CA LYS A 357 -40.95 5.41 6.86
C LYS A 357 -39.67 4.74 7.36
N VAL A 358 -38.56 4.88 6.63
CA VAL A 358 -37.29 4.25 6.95
C VAL A 358 -36.64 4.98 8.14
N LYS A 359 -36.51 4.28 9.27
CA LYS A 359 -35.87 4.83 10.49
C LYS A 359 -34.39 4.45 10.52
N ILE A 360 -33.51 5.41 10.23
CA ILE A 360 -32.05 5.20 10.19
C ILE A 360 -31.35 6.38 10.88
N SER A 361 -30.25 6.12 11.60
CA SER A 361 -29.45 7.20 12.21
C SER A 361 -28.69 7.98 11.13
N LYS A 362 -28.36 9.25 11.40
CA LYS A 362 -27.64 10.11 10.45
C LYS A 362 -26.32 9.51 9.95
N ALA A 363 -25.62 8.76 10.79
CA ALA A 363 -24.37 8.08 10.44
C ALA A 363 -24.57 6.90 9.47
N ALA A 364 -25.75 6.25 9.52
CA ALA A 364 -26.07 5.08 8.70
C ALA A 364 -26.71 5.41 7.34
N ILE A 365 -27.07 6.67 7.09
CA ILE A 365 -27.72 7.10 5.82
C ILE A 365 -26.80 6.90 4.61
N MET A 366 -25.51 7.18 4.75
CA MET A 366 -24.53 6.98 3.66
C MET A 366 -24.46 5.50 3.27
N ALA A 367 -24.35 4.62 4.27
CA ALA A 367 -24.31 3.18 4.07
C ALA A 367 -25.60 2.63 3.45
N PHE A 368 -26.75 3.19 3.82
CA PHE A 368 -28.05 2.87 3.23
C PHE A 368 -28.08 3.24 1.74
N SER A 369 -27.64 4.45 1.39
CA SER A 369 -27.63 4.92 0.00
C SER A 369 -26.67 4.13 -0.89
N GLU A 370 -25.46 3.83 -0.39
CA GLU A 370 -24.46 3.02 -1.11
C GLU A 370 -24.97 1.60 -1.36
N GLU A 371 -25.52 0.93 -0.35
CA GLU A 371 -26.07 -0.41 -0.51
C GLU A 371 -27.28 -0.41 -1.47
N LEU A 372 -28.12 0.63 -1.44
CA LEU A 372 -29.25 0.75 -2.33
C LEU A 372 -28.80 0.84 -3.80
N ASP A 373 -27.78 1.66 -4.09
CA ASP A 373 -27.19 1.77 -5.43
C ASP A 373 -26.57 0.43 -5.88
N GLU A 374 -25.73 -0.18 -5.05
CA GLU A 374 -25.07 -1.46 -5.35
C GLU A 374 -26.09 -2.58 -5.66
N GLN A 375 -27.14 -2.68 -4.84
CA GLN A 375 -28.20 -3.66 -5.03
C GLN A 375 -28.99 -3.40 -6.32
N LEU A 376 -29.28 -2.13 -6.66
CA LEU A 376 -29.99 -1.79 -7.89
C LEU A 376 -29.15 -2.07 -9.13
N ILE A 377 -27.88 -1.69 -9.13
CA ILE A 377 -26.94 -1.98 -10.22
C ILE A 377 -26.85 -3.48 -10.48
N TRP A 378 -26.70 -4.28 -9.41
CA TRP A 378 -26.61 -5.73 -9.50
C TRP A 378 -27.92 -6.36 -10.02
N ARG A 379 -29.08 -5.98 -9.46
CA ARG A 379 -30.38 -6.57 -9.83
C ARG A 379 -30.88 -6.16 -11.22
N LEU A 380 -30.53 -4.96 -11.68
CA LEU A 380 -30.97 -4.42 -12.97
C LEU A 380 -29.97 -4.63 -14.11
N SER A 381 -28.81 -5.22 -13.81
CA SER A 381 -27.71 -5.45 -14.77
C SER A 381 -27.28 -4.17 -15.50
N LEU A 382 -27.22 -3.05 -14.80
CA LEU A 382 -26.98 -1.72 -15.39
C LEU A 382 -25.51 -1.47 -15.79
N ASN A 383 -24.62 -2.44 -15.57
CA ASN A 383 -23.17 -2.30 -15.83
C ASN A 383 -22.86 -1.86 -17.27
N GLU A 384 -23.55 -2.43 -18.27
CA GLU A 384 -23.34 -2.08 -19.68
C GLU A 384 -23.85 -0.68 -20.03
N TYR A 385 -24.91 -0.22 -19.35
CA TYR A 385 -25.48 1.12 -19.52
C TYR A 385 -24.59 2.19 -18.88
N ILE A 386 -24.11 1.94 -17.67
CA ILE A 386 -23.15 2.80 -16.96
C ILE A 386 -21.84 2.90 -17.74
N ASP A 387 -21.33 1.79 -18.28
CA ASP A 387 -20.13 1.80 -19.12
C ASP A 387 -20.32 2.55 -20.44
N ARG A 388 -21.53 2.53 -21.00
CA ARG A 388 -21.87 3.32 -22.20
C ARG A 388 -21.90 4.82 -21.89
N ILE A 389 -22.49 5.23 -20.78
CA ILE A 389 -22.50 6.64 -20.33
C ILE A 389 -21.08 7.12 -20.05
N ARG A 390 -20.24 6.32 -19.39
CA ARG A 390 -18.83 6.65 -19.14
C ARG A 390 -18.06 6.93 -20.43
N ARG A 391 -18.21 6.08 -21.45
CA ARG A 391 -17.57 6.28 -22.76
C ARG A 391 -18.05 7.54 -23.49
N ILE A 392 -19.32 7.90 -23.34
CA ILE A 392 -19.88 9.14 -23.90
C ILE A 392 -19.30 10.36 -23.16
N SER A 393 -19.20 10.30 -21.82
CA SER A 393 -18.58 11.37 -21.02
C SER A 393 -17.08 11.54 -21.26
N GLU A 394 -16.34 10.47 -21.60
CA GLU A 394 -14.91 10.55 -21.94
C GLU A 394 -14.64 11.31 -23.25
N THR A 395 -15.63 11.44 -24.13
CA THR A 395 -15.53 12.24 -25.36
C THR A 395 -15.83 13.73 -25.16
N GLN A 396 -16.33 14.12 -23.98
CA GLN A 396 -16.63 15.51 -23.64
C GLN A 396 -15.66 15.98 -22.54
N THR A 397 -14.76 16.88 -22.90
CA THR A 397 -13.65 17.36 -22.06
C THR A 397 -14.13 17.96 -20.73
N ASP A 398 -13.96 17.22 -19.63
CA ASP A 398 -13.63 17.72 -18.28
C ASP A 398 -13.14 16.54 -17.40
N ILE A 399 -11.87 16.14 -17.61
CA ILE A 399 -11.33 14.87 -17.13
C ILE A 399 -10.71 14.94 -15.71
N GLU A 400 -10.61 16.09 -15.06
CA GLU A 400 -9.88 16.18 -13.78
C GLU A 400 -10.78 16.21 -12.52
N TRP A 401 -12.06 16.59 -12.63
CA TRP A 401 -12.96 16.69 -11.47
C TRP A 401 -13.80 15.44 -11.17
N MET A 402 -13.90 14.47 -12.09
CA MET A 402 -14.74 13.26 -11.88
C MET A 402 -13.97 12.02 -11.41
N LYS A 403 -12.65 11.93 -11.62
CA LYS A 403 -11.88 10.72 -11.25
C LYS A 403 -11.76 10.51 -9.74
N THR A 404 -11.86 11.57 -8.94
CA THR A 404 -11.83 11.52 -7.47
C THR A 404 -13.21 11.41 -6.83
N GLU A 405 -14.28 11.84 -7.51
CA GLU A 405 -15.64 11.88 -6.93
C GLU A 405 -16.54 10.71 -7.39
N ALA A 406 -16.17 9.94 -8.42
CA ALA A 406 -17.04 8.92 -9.06
C ALA A 406 -17.30 7.63 -8.24
N ARG A 407 -16.96 7.62 -6.94
CA ARG A 407 -17.43 6.62 -5.97
C ARG A 407 -18.26 7.22 -4.84
N ARG A 408 -18.54 8.53 -4.87
CA ARG A 408 -19.52 9.13 -3.97
C ARG A 408 -20.83 9.26 -4.73
N PRO A 409 -21.96 8.80 -4.18
CA PRO A 409 -23.25 9.07 -4.78
C PRO A 409 -23.42 10.59 -4.77
N ARG A 410 -23.59 11.19 -5.95
CA ARG A 410 -23.55 12.66 -6.11
C ARG A 410 -24.84 13.36 -5.70
N ASP A 411 -25.88 12.60 -5.35
CA ASP A 411 -27.07 13.15 -4.71
C ASP A 411 -27.58 12.30 -3.54
N VAL A 412 -26.66 11.84 -2.67
CA VAL A 412 -27.07 11.38 -1.32
C VAL A 412 -27.81 12.50 -0.60
N THR A 413 -27.55 13.77 -0.94
CA THR A 413 -28.24 14.96 -0.41
C THR A 413 -29.76 14.89 -0.54
N ALA A 414 -30.33 14.50 -1.68
CA ALA A 414 -31.79 14.35 -1.79
C ALA A 414 -32.37 13.22 -0.91
N ILE A 415 -31.67 12.08 -0.81
CA ILE A 415 -32.06 10.98 0.10
C ILE A 415 -31.87 11.38 1.57
N VAL A 416 -30.78 12.09 1.87
CA VAL A 416 -30.43 12.63 3.18
C VAL A 416 -31.45 13.66 3.61
N ASP A 417 -31.85 14.59 2.74
CA ASP A 417 -32.84 15.63 3.03
C ASP A 417 -34.23 15.02 3.25
N LEU A 418 -34.62 13.99 2.49
CA LEU A 418 -35.86 13.24 2.72
C LEU A 418 -35.83 12.45 4.04
N LEU A 419 -34.68 11.90 4.43
CA LEU A 419 -34.51 11.13 5.67
C LEU A 419 -34.17 12.00 6.91
N GLN A 420 -33.77 13.27 6.74
CA GLN A 420 -33.42 14.23 7.80
C GLN A 420 -34.57 15.18 8.21
N ILE A 421 -35.78 15.02 7.66
CA ILE A 421 -36.99 15.77 8.11
C ILE A 421 -37.53 15.22 9.47
N MET A 422 -36.83 14.26 10.08
CA MET A 422 -37.00 13.79 11.47
C MET A 422 -35.72 14.04 12.28
#